data_AF-A0A368CJZ8-F1
#
_entry.id   AF-A0A368CJZ8-F1
#
_cell.length_a   1.000
_cell.length_b   1.000
_cell.length_c   1.000
_cell.angle_alpha   90.00
_cell.angle_beta   90.00
_cell.angle_gamma   90.00
#
_symmetry.space_group_name_H-M   'P 1'
#
loop_
_entity.id
_entity.type
_entity.pdbx_description
1 polymer ?
#
loop_
_entity_poly.entity_id
_entity_poly.type
_entity_poly.pdbx_seq_one_letter_code
_entity_poly.pdbx_strand_id
1 'polypeptide(L)'
;MDTQNLWLTLTDLGRRFGISAVACGKLLSDAGMRDENGLPNDVAMDGGYAYCRPDQNANRSTLWHLERCTELLQGLGLHAIDDQQLVVQWADLLAALEEGSPSINASPAQMAEDMPNHLVSAVNARLQVLGCGFQVSPLRTAAQGSSGSRTAAS
;
A
#
# COMPACT_ATOMS: atom_id res chain seq x y z
N MET A 1 -3.62 20.10 -7.02
CA MET A 1 -3.98 18.95 -7.88
C MET A 1 -2.84 18.78 -8.85
N ASP A 2 -1.77 18.16 -8.37
CA ASP A 2 -0.56 17.97 -9.17
C ASP A 2 -0.84 16.86 -10.18
N THR A 3 -0.78 17.21 -11.46
CA THR A 3 -0.80 16.28 -12.59
C THR A 3 0.52 15.48 -12.54
N GLN A 4 0.63 14.59 -11.56
CA GLN A 4 1.83 13.79 -11.32
C GLN A 4 2.05 12.90 -12.53
N ASN A 5 3.24 13.02 -13.10
CA ASN A 5 3.69 12.23 -14.24
C ASN A 5 3.39 10.73 -14.01
N LEU A 6 2.42 10.20 -14.76
CA LEU A 6 1.93 8.82 -14.63
C LEU A 6 3.00 7.79 -14.96
N TRP A 7 4.03 8.21 -15.70
CA TRP A 7 5.11 7.35 -16.17
C TRP A 7 6.41 7.76 -15.48
N LEU A 8 6.93 6.85 -14.65
CA LEU A 8 8.11 7.11 -13.83
C LEU A 8 9.31 6.29 -14.27
N THR A 9 10.50 6.82 -14.03
CA THR A 9 11.69 5.97 -14.02
C THR A 9 11.64 5.02 -12.83
N LEU A 10 12.38 3.91 -12.90
CA LEU A 10 12.50 2.97 -11.79
C LEU A 10 13.02 3.66 -10.50
N THR A 11 13.88 4.66 -10.65
CA THR A 11 14.39 5.48 -9.54
C THR A 11 13.29 6.31 -8.90
N ASP A 12 12.47 6.99 -9.69
CA ASP A 12 11.38 7.81 -9.16
C ASP A 12 10.30 6.93 -8.54
N LEU A 13 10.04 5.75 -9.10
CA LEU A 13 9.09 4.79 -8.55
C LEU A 13 9.58 4.28 -7.18
N GLY A 14 10.83 3.82 -7.09
CA GLY A 14 11.40 3.38 -5.82
C GLY A 14 11.40 4.48 -4.74
N ARG A 15 11.67 5.73 -5.13
CA ARG A 15 11.64 6.88 -4.21
C ARG A 15 10.27 7.09 -3.57
N ARG A 16 9.16 6.76 -4.25
CA ARG A 16 7.81 6.85 -3.66
C ARG A 16 7.57 5.85 -2.52
N PHE A 17 8.35 4.78 -2.46
CA PHE A 17 8.29 3.74 -1.43
C PHE A 17 9.50 3.74 -0.49
N GLY A 18 10.39 4.74 -0.60
CA GLY A 18 11.57 4.83 0.27
C GLY A 18 12.66 3.80 -0.05
N ILE A 19 12.63 3.19 -1.24
CA ILE A 19 13.58 2.17 -1.64
C ILE A 19 14.44 2.61 -2.84
N SER A 20 15.59 1.97 -3.00
CA SER A 20 16.47 2.24 -4.14
C SER A 20 15.88 1.69 -5.45
N ALA A 21 16.34 2.21 -6.59
CA ALA A 21 15.98 1.70 -7.91
C ALA A 21 16.30 0.20 -8.05
N VAL A 22 17.40 -0.27 -7.45
CA VAL A 22 17.81 -1.69 -7.48
C VAL A 22 16.82 -2.55 -6.71
N ALA A 23 16.42 -2.13 -5.51
CA ALA A 23 15.43 -2.84 -4.71
C ALA A 23 14.05 -2.85 -5.39
N CYS A 24 13.62 -1.71 -5.94
CA CYS A 24 12.37 -1.61 -6.70
C CYS A 24 12.41 -2.54 -7.93
N GLY A 25 13.53 -2.54 -8.66
CA GLY A 25 13.74 -3.44 -9.79
C GLY A 25 13.71 -4.91 -9.40
N LYS A 26 14.26 -5.28 -8.24
CA LYS A 26 14.18 -6.65 -7.72
C LYS A 26 12.76 -7.06 -7.40
N LEU A 27 11.97 -6.20 -6.76
CA LEU A 27 10.55 -6.48 -6.46
C LEU A 27 9.74 -6.69 -7.75
N LEU A 28 10.00 -5.89 -8.79
CA LEU A 28 9.35 -6.08 -10.09
C LEU A 28 9.79 -7.37 -10.79
N SER A 29 11.06 -7.77 -10.66
CA SER A 29 11.53 -9.07 -11.14
C SER A 29 10.87 -10.23 -10.38
N ASP A 30 10.81 -10.14 -9.05
CA ASP A 30 10.19 -11.15 -8.19
C ASP A 30 8.66 -11.24 -8.45
N ALA A 31 8.03 -10.15 -8.89
CA ALA A 31 6.64 -10.08 -9.36
C ALA A 31 6.44 -10.59 -10.81
N GLY A 32 7.51 -11.03 -11.49
CA GLY A 32 7.42 -11.50 -12.87
C GLY A 32 7.18 -10.41 -13.91
N MET A 33 7.50 -9.15 -13.60
CA MET A 33 7.34 -8.00 -14.51
C MET A 33 8.61 -7.66 -15.30
N ARG A 34 9.73 -8.34 -15.02
CA ARG A 34 11.01 -8.12 -15.70
C ARG A 34 11.60 -9.44 -16.19
N ASP A 35 12.33 -9.38 -17.30
CA ASP A 35 13.11 -10.48 -17.83
C ASP A 35 14.46 -10.65 -17.11
N GLU A 36 15.25 -11.63 -17.54
CA GLU A 36 16.60 -11.89 -17.02
C GLU A 36 17.60 -10.74 -17.26
N ASN A 37 17.32 -9.88 -18.24
CA ASN A 37 18.12 -8.69 -18.55
C ASN A 37 17.68 -7.47 -17.72
N GLY A 38 16.63 -7.60 -16.92
CA GLY A 38 16.04 -6.51 -16.15
C GLY A 38 15.24 -5.51 -17.01
N LEU A 39 14.83 -5.88 -18.20
CA LEU A 39 13.88 -5.12 -19.01
C LEU A 39 12.45 -5.57 -18.68
N PRO A 40 11.42 -4.73 -18.90
CA PRO A 40 10.05 -5.19 -18.83
C PRO A 40 9.81 -6.31 -19.83
N ASN A 41 9.13 -7.36 -19.38
CA ASN A 41 8.69 -8.42 -20.28
C ASN A 41 7.35 -8.08 -20.93
N ASP A 42 6.87 -8.97 -21.80
CA ASP A 42 5.60 -8.79 -22.53
C ASP A 42 4.42 -8.61 -21.57
N VAL A 43 4.41 -9.30 -20.42
CA VAL A 43 3.35 -9.13 -19.40
C VAL A 43 3.30 -7.70 -18.87
N ALA A 44 4.46 -7.10 -18.59
CA ALA A 44 4.52 -5.73 -18.11
C ALA A 44 4.13 -4.71 -19.20
N MET A 45 4.47 -4.98 -20.46
CA MET A 45 4.15 -4.11 -21.59
C MET A 45 2.67 -4.19 -21.97
N ASP A 46 2.14 -5.40 -22.15
CA ASP A 46 0.74 -5.66 -22.52
C ASP A 46 -0.23 -5.30 -21.39
N GLY A 47 0.19 -5.50 -20.14
CA GLY A 47 -0.57 -5.11 -18.94
C GLY A 47 -0.54 -3.60 -18.64
N GLY A 48 0.21 -2.81 -19.43
CA GLY A 48 0.34 -1.38 -19.25
C GLY A 48 1.13 -0.96 -18.00
N TYR A 49 1.91 -1.87 -17.41
CA TYR A 49 2.81 -1.58 -16.28
C TYR A 49 4.06 -0.83 -16.74
N ALA A 50 4.51 -1.10 -17.96
CA ALA A 50 5.73 -0.53 -18.49
C ALA A 50 5.55 0.03 -19.91
N TYR A 51 6.38 1.01 -20.23
CA TYR A 51 6.47 1.61 -21.56
C TYR A 51 7.93 1.87 -21.91
N CYS A 52 8.33 1.43 -23.10
CA CYS A 52 9.64 1.70 -23.69
C CYS A 52 9.51 2.81 -24.72
N ARG A 53 10.25 3.92 -24.54
CA ARG A 53 10.23 5.02 -25.51
C ARG A 53 10.80 4.57 -26.87
N PRO A 54 10.19 4.99 -27.98
CA PRO A 54 10.59 4.59 -29.33
C PRO A 54 11.85 5.32 -29.88
N ASP A 55 12.46 6.24 -29.15
CA ASP A 55 13.66 6.98 -29.56
C ASP A 55 14.95 6.23 -29.16
N GLN A 56 15.83 5.99 -30.15
CA GLN A 56 17.11 5.29 -29.99
C GLN A 56 18.26 6.14 -29.39
N ASN A 57 18.11 7.46 -29.22
CA ASN A 57 19.24 8.37 -28.96
C ASN A 57 19.18 9.25 -27.69
N ALA A 58 18.30 8.94 -26.73
CA ALA A 58 18.40 9.52 -25.39
C ALA A 58 18.06 8.48 -24.32
N ASN A 59 19.03 7.60 -24.02
CA ASN A 59 19.05 6.67 -22.88
C ASN A 59 17.75 5.90 -22.63
N ARG A 60 17.65 4.68 -23.20
CA ARG A 60 16.80 3.53 -22.80
C ARG A 60 15.95 3.74 -21.53
N SER A 61 14.94 4.59 -21.60
CA SER A 61 14.16 4.97 -20.42
C SER A 61 12.89 4.17 -20.45
N THR A 62 13.00 2.93 -19.99
CA THR A 62 11.83 2.18 -19.53
C THR A 62 11.14 3.02 -18.46
N LEU A 63 9.87 3.32 -18.68
CA LEU A 63 9.02 3.98 -17.71
C LEU A 63 8.01 2.99 -17.16
N TRP A 64 7.65 3.18 -15.91
CA TRP A 64 6.74 2.35 -15.14
C TRP A 64 5.51 3.17 -14.78
N HIS A 65 4.34 2.58 -15.00
CA HIS A 65 3.06 3.22 -14.71
C HIS A 65 2.87 3.32 -13.20
N LEU A 66 2.68 4.53 -12.70
CA LEU A 66 2.57 4.82 -11.27
C LEU A 66 1.53 3.93 -10.59
N GLU A 67 0.25 4.07 -10.95
CA GLU A 67 -0.85 3.45 -10.20
C GLU A 67 -0.76 1.93 -10.21
N ARG A 68 -0.61 1.33 -11.40
CA ARG A 68 -0.46 -0.12 -11.57
C ARG A 68 0.74 -0.68 -10.81
N CYS A 69 1.89 0.00 -10.86
CA CYS A 69 3.06 -0.45 -10.11
C CYS A 69 2.88 -0.25 -8.61
N THR A 70 2.17 0.80 -8.18
CA THR A 70 1.82 0.99 -6.77
C THR A 70 0.93 -0.12 -6.26
N GLU A 71 -0.15 -0.45 -6.98
CA GLU A 71 -1.06 -1.55 -6.61
C GLU A 71 -0.31 -2.89 -6.52
N LEU A 72 0.57 -3.16 -7.49
CA LEU A 72 1.40 -4.36 -7.49
C LEU A 72 2.35 -4.40 -6.28
N LEU A 73 3.07 -3.31 -6.03
CA LEU A 73 4.06 -3.24 -4.95
C LEU A 73 3.38 -3.27 -3.56
N GLN A 74 2.21 -2.64 -3.42
CA GLN A 74 1.38 -2.73 -2.22
C GLN A 74 0.85 -4.16 -2.00
N GLY A 75 0.46 -4.86 -3.07
CA GLY A 75 0.10 -6.28 -3.01
C GLY A 75 1.25 -7.18 -2.55
N LEU A 76 2.50 -6.74 -2.73
CA LEU A 76 3.71 -7.37 -2.21
C LEU A 76 4.10 -6.90 -0.79
N GLY A 77 3.31 -6.01 -0.18
CA GLY A 77 3.54 -5.48 1.18
C GLY A 77 4.41 -4.22 1.24
N LEU A 78 4.70 -3.58 0.11
CA LEU A 78 5.46 -2.33 0.06
C LEU A 78 4.51 -1.11 0.10
N HIS A 79 4.56 -0.36 1.19
CA HIS A 79 3.75 0.85 1.39
C HIS A 79 4.52 2.12 1.01
N ALA A 80 3.82 3.15 0.53
CA ALA A 80 4.44 4.42 0.15
C ALA A 80 5.10 5.11 1.36
N ILE A 81 6.04 6.03 1.13
CA ILE A 81 6.69 6.77 2.25
C ILE A 81 5.65 7.50 3.09
N ASP A 82 4.67 8.14 2.45
CA ASP A 82 3.61 8.86 3.15
C ASP A 82 2.79 7.90 4.02
N ASP A 83 2.52 6.69 3.54
CA ASP A 83 1.85 5.64 4.31
C ASP A 83 2.70 5.21 5.51
N GLN A 84 4.02 5.09 5.37
CA GLN A 84 4.90 4.76 6.49
C GLN A 84 4.90 5.85 7.58
N GLN A 85 4.91 7.12 7.17
CA GLN A 85 4.81 8.23 8.11
C GLN A 85 3.43 8.26 8.79
N LEU A 86 2.35 8.04 8.03
CA LEU A 86 1.01 7.92 8.56
C LEU A 86 0.89 6.75 9.55
N VAL A 87 1.52 5.60 9.25
CA VAL A 87 1.54 4.44 10.17
C VAL A 87 2.17 4.82 11.50
N VAL A 88 3.30 5.53 11.49
CA VAL A 88 3.96 5.99 12.72
C VAL A 88 3.06 6.95 13.49
N GLN A 89 2.50 7.96 12.81
CA GLN A 89 1.62 8.95 13.44
C GLN A 89 0.37 8.32 14.05
N TRP A 90 -0.26 7.39 13.34
CA TRP A 90 -1.42 6.66 13.85
C TRP A 90 -1.07 5.76 15.03
N ALA A 91 0.04 5.02 14.97
CA ALA A 91 0.46 4.16 16.07
C ALA A 91 0.80 4.97 17.33
N ASP A 92 1.52 6.09 17.18
CA ASP A 92 1.89 6.97 18.29
C ASP A 92 0.64 7.62 18.91
N LEU A 93 -0.30 8.09 18.08
CA LEU A 93 -1.58 8.64 18.54
C LEU A 93 -2.37 7.61 19.36
N LEU A 94 -2.56 6.40 18.81
CA LEU A 94 -3.36 5.36 19.46
C LEU A 94 -2.72 4.85 20.75
N ALA A 95 -1.40 4.69 20.78
CA ALA A 95 -0.68 4.32 21.99
C ALA A 95 -0.81 5.38 23.09
N ALA A 96 -0.69 6.67 22.74
CA ALA A 96 -0.86 7.76 23.69
C ALA A 96 -2.30 7.86 24.24
N LEU A 97 -3.31 7.53 23.43
CA LEU A 97 -4.70 7.46 23.86
C LEU A 97 -4.95 6.28 24.81
N GLU A 98 -4.34 5.12 24.54
CA GLU A 98 -4.45 3.93 25.40
C GLU A 98 -3.77 4.14 26.77
N GLU A 99 -2.64 4.84 26.81
CA GLU A 99 -1.94 5.20 28.06
C GLU A 99 -2.71 6.24 28.90
N GLY A 100 -3.82 6.77 28.37
CA GLY A 100 -4.70 7.69 29.11
C GLY A 100 -4.20 9.13 29.09
N SER A 101 -3.79 9.63 27.91
CA SER A 101 -3.42 11.04 27.76
C SER A 101 -4.57 11.96 28.19
N PRO A 102 -4.39 12.81 29.23
CA PRO A 102 -5.46 13.59 29.86
C PRO A 102 -6.01 14.74 28.98
N SER A 103 -5.47 14.91 27.78
CA SER A 103 -5.76 16.03 26.89
C SER A 103 -6.74 15.70 25.75
N ILE A 104 -7.11 14.43 25.55
CA ILE A 104 -7.97 14.00 24.44
C ILE A 104 -9.19 13.23 24.96
N ASN A 105 -10.38 13.79 24.75
CA ASN A 105 -11.65 13.20 25.18
C ASN A 105 -12.23 12.19 24.16
N ALA A 106 -11.34 11.50 23.43
CA ALA A 106 -11.68 10.51 22.41
C ALA A 106 -10.94 9.21 22.72
N SER A 107 -11.64 8.09 22.62
CA SER A 107 -11.03 6.77 22.80
C SER A 107 -10.19 6.38 21.57
N PRO A 108 -9.18 5.50 21.72
CA PRO A 108 -8.42 4.95 20.60
C PRO A 108 -9.33 4.36 19.51
N ALA A 109 -10.42 3.70 19.91
CA ALA A 109 -11.40 3.11 18.99
C ALA A 109 -12.11 4.16 18.12
N GLN A 110 -12.53 5.28 18.71
CA GLN A 110 -13.20 6.35 17.97
C GLN A 110 -12.26 7.01 16.94
N MET A 111 -10.99 7.19 17.29
CA MET A 111 -10.02 7.76 16.34
C MET A 111 -9.64 6.76 15.25
N ALA A 112 -9.60 5.48 15.56
CA ALA A 112 -9.31 4.44 14.58
C ALA A 112 -10.38 4.30 13.49
N GLU A 113 -11.61 4.82 13.68
CA GLU A 113 -12.65 4.83 12.64
C GLU A 113 -12.28 5.67 11.42
N ASP A 114 -11.49 6.73 11.61
CA ASP A 114 -11.01 7.61 10.54
C ASP A 114 -9.73 7.07 9.86
N MET A 115 -9.22 5.93 10.33
CA MET A 115 -8.00 5.35 9.79
C MET A 115 -8.22 4.74 8.40
N PRO A 116 -7.36 5.03 7.41
CA PRO A 116 -7.40 4.35 6.13
C PRO A 116 -7.22 2.83 6.28
N ASN A 117 -8.16 2.05 5.74
CA ASN A 117 -8.19 0.58 5.88
C ASN A 117 -6.89 -0.13 5.48
N HIS A 118 -6.17 0.40 4.47
CA HIS A 118 -4.91 -0.18 4.01
C HIS A 118 -3.76 -0.04 5.01
N LEU A 119 -3.86 0.90 5.97
CA LEU A 119 -2.84 1.11 7.01
C LEU A 119 -3.06 0.24 8.24
N VAL A 120 -4.26 -0.31 8.44
CA VAL A 120 -4.66 -1.05 9.65
C VAL A 120 -3.66 -2.17 10.00
N SER A 121 -3.25 -2.97 9.01
CA SER A 121 -2.30 -4.06 9.25
C SER A 121 -0.93 -3.55 9.70
N ALA A 122 -0.43 -2.49 9.07
CA ALA A 122 0.87 -1.91 9.40
C ALA A 122 0.85 -1.17 10.74
N VAL A 123 -0.23 -0.45 11.07
CA VAL A 123 -0.41 0.20 12.37
C VAL A 123 -0.51 -0.83 13.50
N ASN A 124 -1.27 -1.91 13.32
CA ASN A 124 -1.35 -2.98 14.33
C ASN A 124 0.00 -3.65 14.59
N ALA A 125 0.79 -3.91 13.53
CA ALA A 125 2.14 -4.43 13.69
C ALA A 125 3.02 -3.47 14.49
N ARG A 126 2.89 -2.16 14.26
CA ARG A 126 3.63 -1.14 15.00
C ARG A 126 3.18 -1.02 16.46
N LEU A 127 1.88 -1.06 16.73
CA LEU A 127 1.32 -1.03 18.10
C LEU A 127 1.84 -2.21 18.94
N GLN A 128 1.96 -3.39 18.35
CA GLN A 128 2.58 -4.55 19.01
C GLN A 128 4.05 -4.31 19.36
N VAL A 129 4.82 -3.69 18.47
CA VAL A 129 6.22 -3.31 18.74
C VAL A 129 6.32 -2.27 19.87
N LEU A 130 5.35 -1.37 19.97
CA LEU A 130 5.25 -0.38 21.04
C LEU A 130 4.76 -0.98 22.37
N GLY A 131 4.34 -2.26 22.39
CA GLY A 131 3.77 -2.89 23.58
C GLY A 131 2.35 -2.42 23.91
N CYS A 132 1.68 -1.74 22.97
CA CYS A 132 0.30 -1.29 23.13
C CYS A 132 -0.67 -2.48 23.00
N GLY A 133 -1.59 -2.61 23.95
CA GLY A 133 -2.61 -3.68 23.95
C GLY A 133 -3.78 -3.43 22.99
N PHE A 134 -3.91 -2.21 22.49
CA PHE A 134 -4.96 -1.82 21.55
C PHE A 134 -4.69 -2.39 20.15
N GLN A 135 -5.74 -2.90 19.50
CA GLN A 135 -5.70 -3.35 18.11
C GLN A 135 -6.85 -2.73 17.32
N VAL A 136 -6.52 -2.14 16.19
CA VAL A 136 -7.49 -1.61 15.24
C VAL A 136 -8.16 -2.76 14.51
N SER A 137 -9.49 -2.83 14.59
CA SER A 137 -10.24 -3.79 13.79
C SER A 137 -10.44 -3.23 12.38
N PRO A 138 -10.05 -3.96 11.31
CA PRO A 138 -10.43 -3.55 9.96
C PRO A 138 -11.96 -3.51 9.89
N LEU A 139 -12.50 -2.44 9.30
CA LEU A 139 -13.94 -2.31 9.12
C LEU A 139 -14.42 -3.55 8.37
N ARG A 140 -15.21 -4.40 9.05
CA ARG A 140 -15.78 -5.59 8.39
C ARG A 140 -16.64 -5.05 7.26
N THR A 141 -16.20 -5.22 6.02
CA THR A 141 -17.08 -5.06 4.86
C THR A 141 -18.23 -6.01 5.11
N ALA A 142 -19.40 -5.44 5.43
CA ALA A 142 -20.57 -6.21 5.79
C ALA A 142 -20.96 -7.05 4.57
N ALA A 143 -20.55 -8.32 4.56
CA ALA A 143 -21.18 -9.34 3.74
C ALA A 143 -22.60 -9.54 4.29
N GLN A 144 -23.51 -8.64 3.91
CA GLN A 144 -24.94 -8.80 4.10
C GLN A 144 -25.49 -9.71 2.98
N GLY A 145 -26.28 -10.72 3.36
CA GLY A 145 -27.03 -11.54 2.42
C GLY A 145 -27.19 -13.00 2.87
N SER A 146 -27.45 -13.27 4.14
CA SER A 146 -28.80 -13.57 4.65
C SER A 146 -29.13 -15.06 4.70
N SER A 147 -29.03 -15.58 5.92
CA SER A 147 -29.69 -16.78 6.42
C SER A 147 -31.20 -16.63 6.27
N GLY A 148 -31.81 -17.48 5.45
CA GLY A 148 -33.26 -17.58 5.25
C GLY A 148 -33.78 -18.99 5.47
N SER A 149 -33.48 -19.59 6.62
CA SER A 149 -34.16 -20.80 7.09
C SER A 149 -35.58 -20.44 7.54
N ARG A 150 -36.62 -20.88 6.82
CA ARG A 150 -37.96 -21.14 7.36
C ARG A 150 -38.69 -22.19 6.50
N THR A 151 -38.61 -23.42 6.98
CA THR A 151 -39.67 -24.39 7.28
C THR A 151 -40.89 -24.54 6.34
N ALA A 152 -41.16 -25.81 6.02
CA ALA A 152 -42.30 -26.41 5.33
C ALA A 152 -43.68 -26.12 5.93
N ALA A 153 -44.75 -26.30 5.13
CA ALA A 153 -45.71 -27.42 5.24
C ALA A 153 -47.10 -27.10 4.63
N SER A 154 -47.60 -28.08 3.88
CA SER A 154 -48.99 -28.44 3.52
C SER A 154 -49.84 -27.48 2.68
#